data_AF-T1CM29-F1
#
_entry.id   AF-T1CM29-F1
#
_cell.length_a   1.000
_cell.length_b   1.000
_cell.length_c   1.000
_cell.angle_alpha   90.00
_cell.angle_beta   90.00
_cell.angle_gamma   90.00
#
_symmetry.space_group_name_H-M   'P 1'
#
loop_
_entity.id
_entity.type
_entity.pdbx_description
1 polymer ?
#
loop_
_entity_poly.entity_id
_entity_poly.type
_entity_poly.pdbx_seq_one_letter_code
_entity_poly.pdbx_strand_id
1 'polypeptide(L)'
;ESVVFIPLDQIIGGPALIGQGWRMLMENLAAGRSISLPANATGAAKTAVLTTGAYARIRRQFRTPIAWFEGVQEILARMGGTLYAMDAVRTMTVGANDRG
;
A
#
# COMPACT_ATOMS: atom_id res chain seq x y z
N GLU A 1 -20.18 35.95 -7.48
CA GLU A 1 -19.38 34.87 -6.87
C GLU A 1 -20.25 34.16 -5.83
N SER A 2 -20.38 32.84 -5.91
CA SER A 2 -21.11 32.07 -4.91
C SER A 2 -20.20 31.85 -3.70
N VAL A 3 -20.41 32.64 -2.65
CA VAL A 3 -19.73 32.45 -1.37
C VAL A 3 -20.30 31.19 -0.71
N VAL A 4 -19.46 30.18 -0.50
CA VAL A 4 -19.84 28.99 0.26
C VAL A 4 -19.75 29.32 1.74
N PHE A 5 -20.90 29.32 2.43
CA PHE A 5 -20.96 29.48 3.88
C PHE A 5 -20.74 28.14 4.57
N ILE A 6 -19.82 28.10 5.54
CA ILE A 6 -19.56 26.94 6.38
C ILE A 6 -19.75 27.37 7.85
N PRO A 7 -20.71 26.78 8.57
CA PRO A 7 -20.90 27.01 10.00
C PRO A 7 -19.66 26.68 10.85
N LEU A 8 -19.43 27.41 11.96
CA LEU A 8 -18.25 27.23 12.83
C LEU A 8 -18.22 25.88 13.56
N ASP A 9 -19.37 25.25 13.76
CA ASP A 9 -19.50 23.91 14.34
C ASP A 9 -19.00 22.81 13.40
N GLN A 10 -18.84 23.09 12.10
CA GLN A 10 -18.28 22.16 11.12
C GLN A 10 -16.75 22.19 11.05
N ILE A 11 -16.08 23.01 11.87
CA ILE A 11 -14.62 23.03 11.95
C ILE A 11 -14.15 21.70 12.51
N ILE A 12 -13.28 21.02 11.76
CA ILE A 12 -12.68 19.75 12.17
C ILE A 12 -11.84 20.01 13.43
N GLY A 13 -12.14 19.29 14.52
CA GLY A 13 -11.53 19.52 15.83
C GLY A 13 -12.23 20.59 16.68
N GLY A 14 -13.30 21.21 16.15
CA GLY A 14 -14.11 22.20 16.82
C GLY A 14 -13.47 23.60 16.92
N PRO A 15 -14.19 24.58 17.48
CA PRO A 15 -13.72 25.96 17.59
C PRO A 15 -12.42 26.12 18.38
N ALA A 16 -12.12 25.21 19.31
CA ALA A 16 -10.89 25.23 20.11
C ALA A 16 -9.62 24.92 19.29
N LEU A 17 -9.75 24.26 18.13
CA LEU A 17 -8.64 23.88 17.26
C LEU A 17 -8.54 24.75 16.00
N ILE A 18 -9.18 25.92 15.99
CA ILE A 18 -8.98 26.92 14.93
C ILE A 18 -7.49 27.25 14.80
N GLY A 19 -6.98 27.24 13.57
CA GLY A 19 -5.56 27.45 13.26
C GLY A 19 -4.69 26.19 13.38
N GLN A 20 -5.22 25.06 13.86
CA GLN A 20 -4.47 23.80 14.03
C GLN A 20 -4.63 22.82 12.85
N GLY A 21 -5.33 23.21 11.79
CA GLY A 21 -5.67 22.31 10.67
C GLY A 21 -4.46 21.66 10.00
N TRP A 22 -3.34 22.37 9.88
CA TRP A 22 -2.11 21.80 9.31
C TRP A 22 -1.55 20.66 10.16
N ARG A 23 -1.52 20.83 11.49
CA ARG A 23 -1.05 19.79 12.41
C ARG A 23 -1.93 18.55 12.32
N MET A 24 -3.24 18.74 12.37
CA MET A 24 -4.22 17.65 12.26
C MET A 24 -4.11 16.91 10.92
N LEU A 25 -3.93 17.65 9.82
CA LEU A 25 -3.69 17.07 8.50
C LEU A 25 -2.42 16.21 8.49
N MET A 26 -1.31 16.74 9.01
CA MET A 26 -0.02 16.05 9.02
C MET A 26 -0.05 14.79 9.89
N GLU A 27 -0.69 14.84 11.05
CA GLU A 27 -0.89 13.67 11.93
C GLU A 27 -1.65 12.55 11.20
N ASN A 28 -2.78 12.87 10.54
CA ASN A 28 -3.55 11.89 9.78
C ASN A 28 -2.78 11.36 8.56
N LEU A 29 -2.05 12.23 7.86
CA LEU A 29 -1.21 11.90 6.73
C LEU A 29 -0.04 10.98 7.08
N ALA A 30 0.51 11.13 8.29
CA ALA A 30 1.56 10.25 8.80
C ALA A 30 1.02 8.85 9.07
N ALA A 31 -0.15 8.73 9.72
CA ALA A 31 -0.82 7.45 9.93
C ALA A 31 -1.18 6.75 8.60
N GLY A 32 -1.70 7.51 7.63
CA GLY A 32 -2.03 6.98 6.31
C GLY A 32 -0.82 6.38 5.57
N ARG A 33 0.35 7.04 5.65
CA ARG A 33 1.58 6.58 4.99
C ARG A 33 2.31 5.46 5.73
N SER A 34 2.21 5.39 7.04
CA SER A 34 2.87 4.36 7.84
C SER A 34 2.08 3.05 7.87
N ILE A 35 0.74 3.13 7.76
CA ILE A 35 -0.14 1.97 7.95
C ILE A 35 -0.88 1.62 6.65
N SER A 36 -1.77 2.51 6.20
CA SER A 36 -2.80 2.17 5.21
C SER A 36 -2.23 2.02 3.79
N LEU A 37 -1.41 2.97 3.34
CA LEU A 37 -0.84 2.94 1.98
C LEU A 37 0.11 1.74 1.78
N PRO A 38 1.06 1.45 2.69
CA PRO A 38 1.91 0.26 2.56
C PRO A 38 1.11 -1.04 2.66
N ALA A 39 0.08 -1.11 3.51
CA ALA A 39 -0.76 -2.30 3.62
C ALA A 39 -1.52 -2.58 2.32
N ASN A 40 -2.09 -1.56 1.69
CA ASN A 40 -2.78 -1.69 0.41
C ASN A 40 -1.80 -2.10 -0.71
N ALA A 41 -0.66 -1.43 -0.81
CA ALA A 41 0.36 -1.74 -1.83
C ALA A 41 0.88 -3.17 -1.69
N THR A 42 1.19 -3.62 -0.47
CA THR A 42 1.63 -5.00 -0.21
C THR A 42 0.53 -6.01 -0.53
N GLY A 43 -0.72 -5.73 -0.16
CA GLY A 43 -1.86 -6.61 -0.50
C GLY A 43 -2.07 -6.78 -2.00
N ALA A 44 -2.00 -5.66 -2.74
CA ALA A 44 -2.05 -5.67 -4.20
C ALA A 44 -0.88 -6.45 -4.80
N ALA A 45 0.34 -6.25 -4.29
CA ALA A 45 1.52 -6.98 -4.73
C ALA A 45 1.40 -8.50 -4.46
N LYS A 46 0.91 -8.93 -3.29
CA LYS A 46 0.66 -10.35 -2.98
C LYS A 46 -0.26 -10.99 -4.02
N THR A 47 -1.35 -10.29 -4.35
CA THR A 47 -2.33 -10.76 -5.33
C THR A 47 -1.72 -10.83 -6.74
N ALA A 48 -0.97 -9.80 -7.14
CA ALA A 48 -0.31 -9.76 -8.45
C ALA A 48 0.73 -10.88 -8.61
N VAL A 49 1.58 -11.11 -7.61
CA VAL A 49 2.59 -12.19 -7.65
C VAL A 49 1.92 -13.56 -7.68
N LEU A 50 0.92 -13.79 -6.84
CA LEU A 50 0.20 -15.05 -6.77
C LEU A 50 -0.47 -15.39 -8.10
N THR A 51 -1.25 -14.45 -8.64
CA THR A 51 -2.01 -14.65 -9.88
C THR A 51 -1.07 -14.82 -11.09
N THR A 52 -0.02 -14.01 -11.19
CA THR A 52 0.97 -14.10 -12.28
C THR A 52 1.74 -15.43 -12.21
N GLY A 53 2.17 -15.84 -11.02
CA GLY A 53 2.86 -17.12 -10.82
C GLY A 53 1.97 -18.31 -11.15
N ALA A 54 0.70 -18.29 -10.71
CA ALA A 54 -0.27 -19.33 -11.06
C ALA A 54 -0.51 -19.41 -12.57
N TYR A 55 -0.69 -18.26 -13.23
CA TYR A 55 -0.87 -18.22 -14.68
C TYR A 55 0.35 -18.76 -15.43
N ALA A 56 1.57 -18.42 -14.99
CA ALA A 56 2.81 -18.91 -15.59
C ALA A 56 2.92 -20.44 -15.56
N ARG A 57 2.35 -21.09 -14.53
CA ARG A 57 2.36 -22.55 -14.38
C ARG A 57 1.37 -23.27 -15.28
N ILE A 58 0.23 -22.66 -15.59
CA ILE A 58 -0.82 -23.29 -16.42
C ILE A 58 -0.71 -22.93 -17.89
N ARG A 59 -0.21 -21.73 -18.22
CA ARG A 59 -0.06 -21.26 -19.59
C ARG A 59 1.07 -22.00 -20.27
N ARG A 60 0.79 -22.59 -21.45
CA ARG A 60 1.78 -23.31 -22.25
C ARG A 60 2.15 -22.55 -23.52
N GLN A 61 3.43 -22.59 -23.87
CA GLN A 61 3.97 -22.16 -25.17
C GLN A 61 5.18 -23.03 -25.49
N PHE A 62 5.44 -23.31 -26.77
CA PHE A 62 6.49 -24.26 -27.16
C PHE A 62 6.36 -25.63 -26.45
N ARG A 63 5.11 -26.09 -26.27
CA ARG A 63 4.71 -27.36 -25.63
C ARG A 63 5.07 -27.49 -24.13
N THR A 64 5.64 -26.47 -23.51
CA THR A 64 5.97 -26.43 -22.07
C THR A 64 5.23 -25.30 -21.36
N PRO A 65 4.92 -25.42 -20.06
CA PRO A 65 4.51 -24.27 -19.25
C PRO A 65 5.51 -23.12 -19.33
N ILE A 66 5.02 -21.88 -19.44
CA ILE A 66 5.89 -20.71 -19.58
C ILE A 66 6.74 -20.45 -18.31
N ALA A 67 6.32 -20.97 -17.16
CA ALA A 67 7.10 -20.94 -15.91
C ALA A 67 8.44 -21.68 -15.98
N TRP A 68 8.71 -22.48 -17.00
CA TRP A 68 10.00 -23.15 -17.19
C TRP A 68 11.01 -22.33 -17.99
N PHE A 69 10.60 -21.18 -18.54
CA PHE A 69 11.53 -20.28 -19.21
C PHE A 69 12.25 -19.42 -18.17
N GLU A 70 13.58 -19.41 -18.21
CA GLU A 70 14.43 -18.64 -17.29
C GLU A 70 14.04 -17.15 -17.24
N GLY A 71 13.77 -16.53 -18.38
CA GLY A 71 13.34 -15.12 -18.42
C GLY A 71 12.00 -14.87 -17.73
N VAL A 72 11.12 -15.86 -17.61
CA VAL A 72 9.89 -15.75 -16.80
C VAL A 72 10.22 -15.95 -15.31
N GLN A 73 11.08 -16.92 -15.00
CA GLN A 73 11.51 -17.22 -13.63
C GLN A 73 12.25 -16.06 -12.98
N GLU A 74 13.14 -15.39 -13.70
CA GLU A 74 13.90 -14.23 -13.22
C GLU A 74 12.96 -13.11 -12.76
N ILE A 75 11.96 -12.79 -13.58
CA ILE A 75 10.98 -11.75 -13.27
C ILE A 75 10.11 -12.15 -12.07
N LEU A 76 9.64 -13.40 -12.04
CA LEU A 76 8.86 -13.92 -10.90
C LEU A 76 9.68 -13.91 -9.61
N ALA A 77 10.96 -14.27 -9.67
CA ALA A 77 11.87 -14.23 -8.53
C ALA A 77 12.07 -12.79 -8.02
N ARG A 78 12.29 -11.83 -8.93
CA ARG A 78 12.40 -10.41 -8.57
C ARG A 78 11.11 -9.88 -7.94
N MET A 79 9.96 -10.19 -8.52
CA MET A 79 8.65 -9.81 -7.97
C MET A 79 8.44 -10.39 -6.55
N GLY A 80 8.76 -11.67 -6.35
CA GLY A 80 8.69 -12.32 -5.04
C GLY A 80 9.65 -11.71 -4.02
N GLY A 81 10.89 -11.40 -4.41
CA GLY A 81 11.88 -10.76 -3.56
C GLY A 81 11.45 -9.35 -3.11
N THR A 82 10.96 -8.53 -4.04
CA THR A 82 10.42 -7.21 -3.71
C THR A 82 9.21 -7.33 -2.79
N LEU A 83 8.30 -8.27 -3.06
CA LEU A 83 7.13 -8.50 -2.22
C LEU A 83 7.52 -8.89 -0.78
N TYR A 84 8.52 -9.74 -0.61
CA TYR A 84 9.04 -10.10 0.71
C TYR A 84 9.55 -8.87 1.47
N ALA A 85 10.35 -8.03 0.81
CA ALA A 85 10.85 -6.79 1.40
C ALA A 85 9.70 -5.84 1.79
N MET A 86 8.69 -5.68 0.92
CA MET A 86 7.51 -4.85 1.22
C MET A 86 6.74 -5.34 2.46
N ASP A 87 6.54 -6.65 2.59
CA ASP A 87 5.81 -7.23 3.73
C ASP A 87 6.61 -7.12 5.04
N ALA A 88 7.92 -7.32 4.98
CA ALA A 88 8.82 -7.15 6.12
C ALA A 88 8.83 -5.69 6.61
N VAL A 89 9.02 -4.73 5.71
CA VAL A 89 9.01 -3.30 6.06
C VAL A 89 7.66 -2.88 6.62
N ARG A 90 6.55 -3.27 5.99
CA ARG A 90 5.20 -3.00 6.50
C ARG A 90 5.04 -3.50 7.93
N THR A 91 5.41 -4.76 8.19
CA THR A 91 5.24 -5.39 9.50
C THR A 91 6.10 -4.71 10.56
N MET A 92 7.34 -4.35 10.21
CA MET A 92 8.23 -3.58 11.09
C MET A 92 7.64 -2.21 11.42
N THR A 93 7.16 -1.47 10.41
CA THR A 93 6.60 -0.11 10.60
C THR A 93 5.34 -0.13 11.46
N VAL A 94 4.40 -1.04 11.20
CA VAL A 94 3.21 -1.18 12.04
C VAL A 94 3.58 -1.58 13.46
N GLY A 95 4.49 -2.55 13.62
CA GLY A 95 4.96 -2.97 14.93
C GLY A 95 5.76 -1.90 15.69
N ALA A 96 6.36 -0.93 15.00
CA ALA A 96 6.95 0.25 15.63
C ALA A 96 5.86 1.22 16.09
N ASN A 97 4.87 1.51 15.24
CA ASN A 97 3.75 2.38 15.57
C ASN A 97 2.89 1.87 16.74
N ASP A 98 2.72 0.55 16.86
CA ASP A 98 2.00 -0.06 18.00
C ASP A 98 2.71 0.15 19.35
N ARG A 99 4.00 0.51 19.34
CA ARG A 99 4.78 0.79 20.56
C ARG A 99 4.83 2.27 20.94
N GLY A 100 4.20 3.15 20.18
CA GLY A 100 4.16 4.61 20.38
C GLY A 100 5.24 5.36 19.62
#